data_AF-A0A820MMA8-F1
#
_entry.id   AF-A0A820MMA8-F1
#
_cell.length_a   1.000
_cell.length_b   1.000
_cell.length_c   1.000
_cell.angle_alpha   90.00
_cell.angle_beta   90.00
_cell.angle_gamma   90.00
#
_symmetry.space_group_name_H-M   'P 1'
#
loop_
_entity.id
_entity.type
_entity.pdbx_description
1 polymer ?
#
loop_
_entity_poly.entity_id
_entity_poly.type
_entity_poly.pdbx_seq_one_letter_code
_entity_poly.pdbx_strand_id
1 'polypeptide(L)'
;TIAIRDIECIANGHDKESDITNALEHAATLTSLNLKGSDIGDEGVQCLVEALKMNTVLTTLNLDSNSITSAGARYIANALMHTTTLQTLDLRNNLIGVGGAIYLLNALQQNTTLTSLDVRAYDTKPHNQRNRFDDLWHGSVR
;
A
#
# COMPACT_ATOMS: atom_id res chain seq x y z
N THR A 1 -11.41 12.80 -10.81
CA THR A 1 -10.15 12.66 -10.07
C THR A 1 -10.42 13.10 -8.66
N ILE A 2 -10.56 12.17 -7.71
CA ILE A 2 -10.66 12.53 -6.29
C ILE A 2 -9.38 13.31 -5.98
N ALA A 3 -9.55 14.56 -5.57
CA ALA A 3 -8.43 15.44 -5.31
C ALA A 3 -7.71 14.89 -4.07
N ILE A 4 -6.39 14.98 -4.06
CA ILE A 4 -5.52 14.67 -2.92
C ILE A 4 -6.03 15.30 -1.61
N ARG A 5 -6.84 16.37 -1.70
CA ARG A 5 -7.53 17.06 -0.60
C ARG A 5 -8.58 16.23 0.14
N ASP A 6 -9.22 15.26 -0.50
CA ASP A 6 -10.18 14.36 0.18
C ASP A 6 -9.45 13.31 1.04
N ILE A 7 -8.13 13.17 0.86
CA ILE A 7 -7.23 12.32 1.65
C ILE A 7 -6.38 13.16 2.62
N GLU A 8 -6.36 14.50 2.52
CA GLU A 8 -5.66 15.39 3.48
C GLU A 8 -6.19 15.22 4.92
N CYS A 9 -7.38 14.62 5.10
CA CYS A 9 -7.88 14.25 6.43
C CYS A 9 -7.15 13.02 7.03
N ILE A 10 -6.54 12.16 6.22
CA ILE A 10 -5.76 11.00 6.68
C ILE A 10 -4.50 11.43 7.44
N ALA A 11 -3.90 12.58 7.08
CA ALA A 11 -2.66 13.08 7.69
C ALA A 11 -2.88 14.03 8.88
N ASN A 12 -4.04 14.70 8.97
CA ASN A 12 -4.22 15.84 9.90
C ASN A 12 -5.07 15.55 11.16
N GLY A 13 -5.42 14.29 11.44
CA GLY A 13 -5.85 13.88 12.78
C GLY A 13 -7.16 14.47 13.31
N HIS A 14 -8.02 15.04 12.46
CA HIS A 14 -9.33 15.54 12.87
C HIS A 14 -10.41 14.55 12.37
N ASP A 15 -11.16 13.97 13.30
CA ASP A 15 -12.40 13.22 13.08
C ASP A 15 -12.38 12.07 12.05
N LYS A 16 -11.53 11.08 12.36
CA LYS A 16 -11.21 9.86 11.59
C LYS A 16 -12.40 9.05 11.05
N GLU A 17 -13.61 9.18 11.59
CA GLU A 17 -14.74 8.29 11.29
C GLU A 17 -15.71 8.87 10.24
N SER A 18 -15.89 10.19 10.20
CA SER A 18 -16.81 10.87 9.28
C SER A 18 -16.21 11.04 7.89
N ASP A 19 -14.92 11.35 7.82
CA ASP A 19 -14.27 11.74 6.56
C ASP A 19 -13.84 10.53 5.71
N ILE A 20 -13.53 9.39 6.35
CA ILE A 20 -13.34 8.12 5.65
C ILE A 20 -14.63 7.70 4.94
N THR A 21 -15.79 7.88 5.58
CA THR A 21 -17.09 7.46 5.04
C THR A 21 -17.50 8.27 3.81
N ASN A 22 -17.30 9.60 3.82
CA ASN A 22 -17.62 10.48 2.69
C ASN A 22 -16.67 10.31 1.49
N ALA A 23 -15.37 10.11 1.75
CA ALA A 23 -14.41 9.78 0.69
C ALA A 23 -14.73 8.41 0.06
N LEU A 24 -15.24 7.46 0.84
CA LEU A 24 -15.59 6.10 0.41
C LEU A 24 -16.87 6.03 -0.43
N GLU A 25 -17.87 6.87 -0.18
CA GLU A 25 -19.12 6.89 -0.96
C GLU A 25 -18.85 7.28 -2.43
N HIS A 26 -17.83 8.11 -2.68
CA HIS A 26 -17.33 8.42 -4.02
C HIS A 26 -16.27 7.42 -4.53
N ALA A 27 -15.62 6.66 -3.64
CA ALA A 27 -14.62 5.65 -3.99
C ALA A 27 -15.22 4.29 -4.41
N ALA A 28 -16.53 4.08 -4.26
CA ALA A 28 -17.24 2.88 -4.72
C ALA A 28 -17.18 2.66 -6.24
N THR A 29 -16.64 3.61 -7.00
CA THR A 29 -16.36 3.50 -8.44
C THR A 29 -14.87 3.61 -8.79
N LEU A 30 -14.01 3.82 -7.79
CA LEU A 30 -12.59 4.09 -8.02
C LEU A 30 -11.82 2.78 -8.20
N THR A 31 -11.47 2.47 -9.44
CA THR A 31 -10.70 1.27 -9.79
C THR A 31 -9.19 1.44 -9.61
N SER A 32 -8.69 2.69 -9.59
CA SER A 32 -7.27 2.99 -9.42
C SER A 32 -7.05 4.18 -8.50
N LEU A 33 -6.15 4.03 -7.53
CA LEU A 33 -5.75 5.05 -6.56
C LEU A 33 -4.24 5.28 -6.60
N ASN A 34 -3.82 6.52 -6.82
CA ASN A 34 -2.41 6.91 -6.84
C ASN A 34 -2.10 7.91 -5.74
N LEU A 35 -1.28 7.49 -4.79
CA LEU A 35 -0.83 8.26 -3.64
C LEU A 35 0.70 8.34 -3.57
N LYS A 36 1.37 8.26 -4.71
CA LYS A 36 2.82 8.39 -4.76
C LYS A 36 3.29 9.69 -4.11
N GLY A 37 4.29 9.61 -3.22
CA GLY A 37 4.93 10.80 -2.64
C GLY A 37 4.01 11.64 -1.76
N SER A 38 2.98 11.04 -1.15
CA SER A 38 1.99 11.73 -0.32
C SER A 38 2.32 11.72 1.18
N ASP A 39 3.53 11.29 1.54
CA ASP A 39 4.04 11.23 2.92
C ASP A 39 3.06 10.57 3.91
N ILE A 40 2.46 9.47 3.47
CA ILE A 40 1.41 8.76 4.21
C ILE A 40 1.93 8.19 5.53
N GLY A 41 3.16 7.66 5.54
CA GLY A 41 3.74 6.98 6.69
C GLY A 41 2.99 5.70 7.08
N ASP A 42 3.33 5.13 8.24
CA ASP A 42 2.72 3.89 8.71
C ASP A 42 1.28 4.10 9.20
N GLU A 43 1.00 5.24 9.84
CA GLU A 43 -0.30 5.62 10.38
C GLU A 43 -1.31 5.89 9.26
N GLY A 44 -0.91 6.60 8.21
CA GLY A 44 -1.79 6.87 7.08
C GLY A 44 -2.13 5.58 6.32
N VAL A 45 -1.17 4.64 6.22
CA VAL A 45 -1.41 3.32 5.65
C VAL A 45 -2.40 2.53 6.50
N GLN A 46 -2.31 2.62 7.83
CA GLN A 46 -3.28 1.97 8.71
C GLN A 46 -4.72 2.44 8.43
N CYS A 47 -4.92 3.75 8.30
CA CYS A 47 -6.23 4.31 7.94
C CYS A 47 -6.67 3.86 6.54
N LEU A 48 -5.76 3.88 5.56
CA LEU A 48 -6.03 3.46 4.19
C LEU A 48 -6.46 1.99 4.13
N VAL A 49 -5.82 1.08 4.87
CA VAL A 49 -6.16 -0.34 4.80
C VAL A 49 -7.52 -0.65 5.40
N GLU A 50 -7.97 0.10 6.40
CA GLU A 50 -9.34 -0.03 6.91
C GLU A 50 -10.36 0.42 5.86
N ALA A 51 -10.06 1.49 5.13
CA ALA A 51 -10.88 1.93 3.99
C ALA A 51 -10.89 0.89 2.85
N LEU A 52 -9.77 0.22 2.58
CA LEU A 52 -9.66 -0.81 1.54
C LEU A 52 -10.50 -2.05 1.83
N LYS A 53 -10.77 -2.41 3.09
CA LYS A 53 -11.64 -3.55 3.43
C LYS A 53 -13.09 -3.33 2.97
N MET A 54 -13.52 -2.08 2.92
CA MET A 54 -14.87 -1.70 2.49
C MET A 54 -14.96 -1.46 0.98
N ASN A 55 -13.82 -1.25 0.32
CA ASN A 55 -13.77 -1.04 -1.12
C ASN A 55 -13.69 -2.37 -1.88
N THR A 56 -14.72 -2.67 -2.66
CA THR A 56 -14.85 -3.91 -3.43
C THR A 56 -14.63 -3.72 -4.93
N VAL A 57 -14.06 -2.59 -5.36
CA VAL A 57 -13.85 -2.27 -6.78
C VAL A 57 -12.43 -1.84 -7.12
N LEU A 58 -11.63 -1.44 -6.13
CA LEU A 58 -10.26 -0.99 -6.35
C LEU A 58 -9.40 -2.14 -6.85
N THR A 59 -8.78 -1.95 -8.01
CA THR A 59 -7.88 -2.93 -8.65
C THR A 59 -6.43 -2.49 -8.63
N THR A 60 -6.15 -1.19 -8.55
CA THR A 60 -4.78 -0.65 -8.58
C THR A 60 -4.54 0.35 -7.45
N LEU A 61 -3.46 0.15 -6.68
CA LEU A 61 -3.02 1.04 -5.62
C LEU A 61 -1.53 1.38 -5.77
N ASN A 62 -1.20 2.66 -5.86
CA ASN A 62 0.16 3.16 -5.89
C ASN A 62 0.50 3.93 -4.61
N LEU A 63 1.45 3.39 -3.85
CA LEU A 63 1.99 3.90 -2.60
C LEU A 63 3.52 4.13 -2.69
N ASP A 64 4.05 4.34 -3.89
CA ASP A 64 5.46 4.66 -4.13
C ASP A 64 5.91 5.88 -3.29
N SER A 65 7.07 5.78 -2.63
CA SER A 65 7.72 6.91 -1.94
C SER A 65 6.87 7.52 -0.81
N ASN A 66 6.33 6.70 0.10
CA ASN A 66 5.47 7.15 1.21
C ASN A 66 6.05 6.89 2.60
N SER A 67 7.36 6.65 2.70
CA SER A 67 8.05 6.41 3.98
C SER A 67 7.49 5.23 4.79
N ILE A 68 6.82 4.27 4.12
CA ILE A 68 6.19 3.11 4.76
C ILE A 68 7.27 2.16 5.27
N THR A 69 7.26 1.82 6.55
CA THR A 69 8.26 0.94 7.16
C THR A 69 7.78 -0.52 7.21
N SER A 70 8.55 -1.40 7.85
CA SER A 70 8.10 -2.75 8.18
C SER A 70 6.80 -2.79 8.99
N ALA A 71 6.51 -1.75 9.79
CA ALA A 71 5.29 -1.67 10.58
C ALA A 71 4.06 -1.38 9.69
N GLY A 72 4.16 -0.43 8.76
CA GLY A 72 3.13 -0.17 7.75
C GLY A 72 2.90 -1.35 6.82
N ALA A 73 3.98 -2.06 6.43
CA ALA A 73 3.89 -3.28 5.63
C ALA A 73 3.04 -4.37 6.29
N ARG A 74 3.06 -4.47 7.62
CA ARG A 74 2.19 -5.39 8.38
C ARG A 74 0.71 -5.06 8.22
N TYR A 75 0.36 -3.76 8.24
CA TYR A 75 -1.02 -3.32 8.01
C TYR A 75 -1.48 -3.64 6.59
N ILE A 76 -0.62 -3.41 5.60
CA ILE A 76 -0.88 -3.76 4.19
C ILE A 76 -1.07 -5.26 4.03
N ALA A 77 -0.20 -6.07 4.61
CA ALA A 77 -0.33 -7.53 4.59
C ALA A 77 -1.68 -7.98 5.16
N ASN A 78 -2.10 -7.40 6.28
CA ASN A 78 -3.42 -7.70 6.85
C ASN A 78 -4.56 -7.31 5.91
N ALA A 79 -4.46 -6.16 5.23
CA ALA A 79 -5.43 -5.72 4.23
C ALA A 79 -5.53 -6.71 3.06
N LEU A 80 -4.38 -7.16 2.55
CA LEU A 80 -4.29 -8.08 1.42
C LEU A 80 -4.99 -9.42 1.70
N MET A 81 -5.00 -9.89 2.94
CA MET A 81 -5.74 -11.11 3.29
C MET A 81 -7.26 -10.97 3.14
N HIS A 82 -7.78 -9.74 3.16
CA HIS A 82 -9.22 -9.46 3.08
C HIS A 82 -9.66 -8.81 1.76
N THR A 83 -8.73 -8.24 0.99
CA THR A 83 -9.06 -7.58 -0.28
C THR A 83 -9.27 -8.60 -1.39
N THR A 84 -10.41 -8.52 -2.06
CA THR A 84 -10.81 -9.46 -3.12
C THR A 84 -10.72 -8.88 -4.53
N THR A 85 -10.38 -7.60 -4.68
CA THR A 85 -10.36 -6.93 -6.00
C THR A 85 -9.02 -6.32 -6.37
N LEU A 86 -8.15 -6.06 -5.40
CA LEU A 86 -6.86 -5.44 -5.66
C LEU A 86 -5.97 -6.39 -6.47
N GLN A 87 -5.55 -5.93 -7.65
CA GLN A 87 -4.72 -6.68 -8.59
C GLN A 87 -3.28 -6.15 -8.62
N THR A 88 -3.10 -4.84 -8.49
CA THR A 88 -1.79 -4.19 -8.57
C THR A 88 -1.52 -3.34 -7.34
N LEU A 89 -0.38 -3.58 -6.69
CA LEU A 89 0.12 -2.80 -5.56
C LEU A 89 1.57 -2.37 -5.80
N ASP A 90 1.79 -1.05 -5.80
CA ASP A 90 3.13 -0.45 -5.91
C ASP A 90 3.56 0.14 -4.58
N LEU A 91 4.60 -0.42 -3.98
CA LEU A 91 5.22 -0.01 -2.72
C LEU A 91 6.68 0.38 -2.90
N ARG A 92 7.08 0.76 -4.12
CA ARG A 92 8.46 1.17 -4.38
C ARG A 92 8.89 2.31 -3.47
N ASN A 93 10.19 2.39 -3.22
CA ASN A 93 10.82 3.52 -2.55
C ASN A 93 10.28 3.78 -1.15
N ASN A 94 9.86 2.71 -0.48
CA ASN A 94 9.51 2.68 0.92
C ASN A 94 10.59 1.96 1.75
N LEU A 95 10.43 1.97 3.07
CA LEU A 95 11.35 1.42 4.06
C LEU A 95 10.87 0.05 4.59
N ILE A 96 10.22 -0.75 3.74
CA ILE A 96 9.55 -2.02 4.08
C ILE A 96 10.49 -2.99 4.80
N GLY A 97 11.74 -3.08 4.32
CA GLY A 97 12.77 -3.99 4.86
C GLY A 97 12.39 -5.47 4.78
N VAL A 98 13.30 -6.33 5.27
CA VAL A 98 13.12 -7.80 5.22
C VAL A 98 11.91 -8.23 6.07
N GLY A 99 11.74 -7.65 7.26
CA GLY A 99 10.59 -7.98 8.13
C GLY A 99 9.24 -7.64 7.49
N GLY A 100 9.13 -6.48 6.85
CA GLY A 100 7.93 -6.08 6.12
C GLY A 100 7.65 -6.98 4.91
N ALA A 101 8.70 -7.36 4.18
CA ALA A 101 8.58 -8.29 3.05
C ALA A 101 8.01 -9.66 3.49
N ILE A 102 8.45 -10.20 4.63
CA ILE A 102 7.92 -11.47 5.17
C ILE A 102 6.41 -11.37 5.44
N TYR A 103 5.93 -10.25 6.01
CA TYR A 103 4.50 -10.05 6.22
C TYR A 103 3.72 -10.06 4.90
N LEU A 104 4.22 -9.32 3.89
CA LEU A 104 3.59 -9.29 2.58
C LEU A 104 3.56 -10.69 1.94
N LEU A 105 4.68 -11.43 1.97
CA LEU A 105 4.75 -12.79 1.45
C LEU A 105 3.74 -13.73 2.08
N ASN A 106 3.58 -13.68 3.41
CA ASN A 106 2.61 -14.52 4.11
C ASN A 106 1.17 -14.17 3.72
N ALA A 107 0.86 -12.88 3.54
CA ALA A 107 -0.46 -12.46 3.08
C ALA A 107 -0.75 -12.92 1.65
N LEU A 108 0.26 -12.91 0.77
CA LEU A 108 0.14 -13.36 -0.63
C LEU A 108 -0.14 -14.85 -0.76
N GLN A 109 0.19 -15.67 0.24
CA GLN A 109 -0.21 -17.09 0.25
C GLN A 109 -1.73 -17.26 0.35
N GLN A 110 -2.43 -16.29 0.93
CA GLN A 110 -3.89 -16.32 1.10
C GLN A 110 -4.62 -15.42 0.10
N ASN A 111 -3.98 -14.33 -0.32
CA ASN A 111 -4.54 -13.45 -1.35
C ASN A 111 -4.51 -14.15 -2.72
N THR A 112 -5.64 -14.16 -3.41
CA THR A 112 -5.78 -14.84 -4.71
C THR A 112 -5.97 -13.89 -5.88
N THR A 113 -5.97 -12.58 -5.61
CA THR A 113 -6.47 -11.53 -6.51
C THR A 113 -5.36 -10.60 -6.96
N LEU A 114 -4.34 -10.41 -6.13
CA LEU A 114 -3.16 -9.62 -6.44
C LEU A 114 -2.30 -10.38 -7.46
N THR A 115 -2.09 -9.74 -8.60
CA THR A 115 -1.28 -10.26 -9.71
C THR A 115 0.03 -9.50 -9.84
N SER A 116 0.16 -8.28 -9.32
CA SER A 116 1.40 -7.51 -9.34
C SER A 116 1.69 -6.84 -8.01
N LEU A 117 2.90 -7.08 -7.47
CA LEU A 117 3.43 -6.41 -6.29
C LEU A 117 4.86 -5.93 -6.56
N ASP A 118 5.11 -4.64 -6.38
CA ASP A 118 6.45 -4.04 -6.46
C ASP A 118 6.84 -3.45 -5.11
N VAL A 119 7.95 -3.89 -4.53
CA VAL A 119 8.45 -3.42 -3.22
C VAL A 119 9.88 -2.91 -3.30
N ARG A 120 10.38 -2.61 -4.51
CA ARG A 120 11.78 -2.18 -4.69
C ARG A 120 12.05 -0.89 -3.94
N ALA A 121 13.02 -0.89 -3.02
CA ALA A 121 13.51 0.33 -2.44
C ALA A 121 14.46 1.05 -3.42
N TYR A 122 14.54 2.38 -3.36
CA TYR A 122 15.70 3.10 -3.89
C TYR A 122 16.90 2.74 -3.01
N ASP A 123 17.62 1.69 -3.39
CA ASP A 123 18.89 1.39 -2.75
C ASP A 123 19.95 2.36 -3.29
N THR A 124 20.31 3.34 -2.46
CA THR A 124 21.41 4.27 -2.72
C THR A 124 22.77 3.60 -2.49
N LYS A 125 22.80 2.36 -1.98
CA LYS A 125 24.05 1.62 -1.86
C LYS A 125 24.56 1.26 -3.26
N PRO A 126 25.88 1.37 -3.48
CA PRO A 126 26.49 0.92 -4.72
C PRO A 126 26.20 -0.57 -4.95
N HIS A 127 26.12 -1.00 -6.21
CA HIS A 127 25.75 -2.37 -6.62
C HIS A 127 26.48 -3.50 -5.86
N ASN A 128 27.68 -3.23 -5.34
CA ASN A 128 28.50 -4.17 -4.58
C ASN A 128 28.15 -4.28 -3.08
N GLN A 129 27.19 -3.48 -2.59
CA GLN A 129 26.72 -3.48 -1.20
C GLN A 129 25.21 -3.72 -1.07
N ARG A 130 24.54 -4.03 -2.18
CA ARG A 130 23.14 -4.43 -2.16
C ARG A 130 23.02 -5.78 -1.47
N ASN A 131 22.09 -5.90 -0.53
CA ASN A 131 21.75 -7.24 -0.06
C ASN A 131 20.98 -7.94 -1.17
N ARG A 132 21.20 -9.24 -1.34
CA ARG A 132 20.55 -10.03 -2.39
C ARG A 132 19.02 -9.83 -2.41
N PHE A 133 18.40 -9.55 -1.26
CA PHE A 133 16.97 -9.26 -1.11
C PHE A 133 16.49 -7.95 -1.74
N ASP A 134 17.32 -6.91 -1.79
CA ASP A 134 16.94 -5.59 -2.32
C ASP A 134 16.70 -5.64 -3.86
N ASP A 135 17.38 -6.58 -4.53
CA ASP A 135 17.24 -6.85 -5.96
C ASP A 135 16.27 -8.02 -6.28
N LEU A 136 15.55 -8.60 -5.31
CA LEU A 136 14.85 -9.90 -5.50
C LEU A 136 13.33 -9.84 -5.73
N TRP A 137 12.65 -8.72 -5.50
CA TRP A 137 11.17 -8.69 -5.65
C TRP A 137 10.69 -7.69 -6.69
N HIS A 138 10.70 -8.13 -7.94
CA HIS A 138 10.00 -7.50 -9.06
C HIS A 138 9.41 -8.64 -9.89
N GLY A 139 8.11 -8.84 -9.77
CA GLY A 139 7.48 -9.92 -10.50
C GLY A 139 6.03 -10.09 -10.15
N SER A 140 5.26 -10.48 -11.17
CA SER A 140 3.89 -10.96 -11.07
C SER A 140 3.78 -11.92 -9.88
N VAL A 141 2.82 -11.70 -8.99
CA VAL A 141 2.66 -12.51 -7.76
C VAL A 141 1.98 -13.84 -8.02
N ARG A 142 1.74 -14.15 -9.29
CA ARG A 142 1.17 -15.38 -9.87
C ARG A 142 1.60 -15.52 -11.31
#